data_AF-A0A636EIC9-F1
#
_entry.id   AF-A0A636EIC9-F1
#
_cell.length_a   1.000
_cell.length_b   1.000
_cell.length_c   1.000
_cell.angle_alpha   90.00
_cell.angle_beta   90.00
_cell.angle_gamma   90.00
#
_symmetry.space_group_name_H-M   'P 1'
#
loop_
_entity.id
_entity.type
_entity.pdbx_description
1 polymer ?
#
loop_
_entity_poly.entity_id
_entity_poly.type
_entity_poly.pdbx_seq_one_letter_code
_entity_poly.pdbx_strand_id
1 'polypeptide(L)' 'MGEVQTKAPLDSLALTGTPTAPMPETTAAGIEIATAAFVAAKVAQLVGSAPEALDTLQELA' A
#
# COMPACT_ATOMS: atom_id res chain seq x y z
N MET A 1 -9.52 26.47 -30.32
CA MET A 1 -9.78 25.01 -30.22
C MET A 1 -8.43 24.28 -30.13
N GLY A 2 -7.81 24.18 -28.95
CA GLY A 2 -6.46 23.61 -28.83
C GLY A 2 -6.05 23.18 -27.41
N GLU A 3 -6.71 23.74 -26.39
CA GLU A 3 -6.46 23.48 -24.98
C GLU A 3 -6.89 22.10 -24.44
N VAL A 4 -7.66 21.32 -25.21
CA VAL A 4 -8.14 19.99 -24.78
C VAL A 4 -7.11 18.89 -25.04
N GLN A 5 -6.21 19.07 -26.02
CA GLN A 5 -5.26 18.03 -26.44
C GLN A 5 -4.04 17.88 -25.51
N THR A 6 -3.81 18.84 -24.61
CA THR A 6 -2.73 18.80 -23.60
C THR A 6 -3.19 18.34 -22.24
N LYS A 7 -4.49 18.08 -22.05
CA LYS A 7 -5.03 17.59 -20.78
C LYS A 7 -5.09 16.08 -20.80
N ALA A 8 -4.66 15.46 -19.70
CA ALA A 8 -4.89 14.03 -19.50
C ALA A 8 -6.41 13.78 -19.50
N PRO A 9 -6.89 12.67 -20.09
CA PRO A 9 -8.30 12.28 -20.02
C PRO A 9 -8.81 12.33 -18.58
N LEU A 10 -10.05 12.78 -18.36
CA LEU A 10 -10.63 12.87 -17.01
C LEU A 10 -10.62 11.52 -16.27
N ASP A 11 -10.73 10.42 -17.02
CA ASP A 11 -10.65 9.04 -16.53
C ASP A 11 -9.23 8.42 -16.63
N SER A 12 -8.19 9.24 -16.84
CA SER A 12 -6.80 8.73 -16.96
C SER A 12 -6.16 8.34 -15.63
N LEU A 13 -6.77 8.73 -14.51
CA LEU A 13 -6.31 8.24 -13.22
C LEU A 13 -6.67 6.76 -13.14
N ALA A 14 -5.64 5.90 -13.05
CA ALA A 14 -5.78 4.49 -12.78
C ALA A 14 -6.25 4.28 -11.33
N LEU A 15 -7.47 4.74 -11.02
CA LEU A 15 -8.15 4.56 -9.74
C LEU A 15 -9.28 3.55 -9.82
N THR A 16 -9.65 3.12 -11.03
CA THR A 16 -10.66 2.09 -11.27
C THR A 16 -10.01 0.71 -11.36
N GLY A 17 -10.69 -0.32 -10.86
CA GLY A 17 -10.19 -1.71 -10.92
C GLY A 17 -9.05 -1.94 -9.93
N THR A 18 -7.81 -1.97 -10.42
CA THR A 18 -6.60 -2.16 -9.60
C THR A 18 -5.78 -0.86 -9.59
N PRO A 19 -6.07 0.06 -8.66
CA PRO A 19 -5.32 1.30 -8.56
C PRO A 19 -3.84 1.04 -8.31
N THR A 20 -2.98 1.75 -9.04
CA THR A 20 -1.52 1.66 -8.87
C THR A 20 -0.96 3.01 -8.45
N ALA A 21 -0.03 2.98 -7.51
CA ALA A 21 0.73 4.12 -7.05
C ALA A 21 2.17 3.67 -6.73
N PRO A 22 3.16 4.55 -6.79
CA PRO A 22 4.50 4.26 -6.30
C PRO A 22 4.45 3.79 -4.84
N MET A 23 5.19 2.73 -4.52
CA MET A 23 5.28 2.26 -3.14
C MET A 23 6.10 3.25 -2.31
N PRO A 24 5.56 3.77 -1.19
CA PRO A 24 6.34 4.60 -0.29
C PRO A 24 7.39 3.77 0.44
N GLU A 25 8.44 4.44 0.92
CA GLU A 25 9.46 3.83 1.77
C GLU A 25 8.83 3.21 3.01
N THR A 26 9.38 2.10 3.50
CA THR A 26 8.81 1.42 4.68
C THR A 26 8.88 2.30 5.93
N THR A 27 9.71 3.36 5.97
CA THR A 27 9.73 4.31 7.10
C THR A 27 8.72 5.46 6.98
N ALA A 28 7.91 5.50 5.91
CA ALA A 28 6.94 6.56 5.68
C ALA A 28 5.92 6.66 6.83
N ALA A 29 5.63 7.89 7.24
CA ALA A 29 4.70 8.23 8.34
C ALA A 29 3.92 9.53 8.08
N GLY A 30 3.97 10.04 6.84
CA GLY A 30 3.30 11.25 6.43
C GLY A 30 1.93 10.97 5.79
N ILE A 31 1.62 11.72 4.73
CA ILE A 31 0.37 11.66 3.98
C ILE A 31 0.50 10.89 2.65
N GLU A 32 1.47 9.98 2.56
CA GLU A 32 1.70 9.14 1.38
C GLU A 32 0.56 8.14 1.13
N ILE A 33 0.37 7.72 -0.12
CA ILE A 33 -0.59 6.68 -0.47
C ILE A 33 -0.06 5.31 -0.01
N ALA A 34 -0.73 4.68 0.95
CA ALA A 34 -0.43 3.32 1.36
C ALA A 34 -0.87 2.32 0.28
N THR A 35 0.10 1.70 -0.39
CA THR A 35 -0.15 0.62 -1.36
C THR A 35 -0.32 -0.72 -0.65
N ALA A 36 -0.97 -1.69 -1.30
CA ALA A 36 -1.09 -3.05 -0.76
C ALA A 36 0.28 -3.68 -0.42
N ALA A 37 1.31 -3.42 -1.25
CA ALA A 37 2.67 -3.90 -1.01
C ALA A 37 3.30 -3.26 0.25
N PHE A 38 3.09 -1.96 0.48
CA PHE A 38 3.54 -1.28 1.70
C PHE A 38 2.89 -1.86 2.95
N VAL A 39 1.57 -2.10 2.93
CA VAL A 39 0.84 -2.70 4.06
C VAL A 39 1.33 -4.12 4.33
N ALA A 40 1.47 -4.95 3.30
CA ALA A 40 1.97 -6.32 3.43
C ALA A 40 3.39 -6.35 4.05
N ALA A 41 4.28 -5.45 3.63
CA ALA A 41 5.63 -5.35 4.19
C ALA A 41 5.60 -4.96 5.68
N LYS A 42 4.77 -3.98 6.06
CA LYS A 42 4.59 -3.56 7.46
C LYS A 42 4.05 -4.67 8.35
N VAL A 43 3.06 -5.41 7.86
CA VAL A 43 2.49 -6.55 8.59
C VAL A 43 3.54 -7.65 8.74
N ALA A 44 4.30 -7.96 7.69
CA ALA A 44 5.38 -8.94 7.76
C ALA A 44 6.47 -8.54 8.79
N GLN A 45 6.83 -7.26 8.86
CA GLN A 45 7.76 -6.76 9.89
C GLN A 45 7.21 -6.92 11.30
N LEU A 46 5.91 -6.63 11.50
CA LEU A 46 5.25 -6.81 12.79
C LEU A 46 5.23 -8.29 13.22
N VAL A 47 4.80 -9.17 12.31
CA VAL A 47 4.76 -10.63 12.52
C VAL A 47 6.17 -11.17 12.80
N GLY A 48 7.17 -10.74 12.03
CA GLY A 48 8.57 -11.14 12.23
C GLY A 48 9.19 -10.59 13.52
N SER A 49 8.62 -9.55 14.12
CA SER A 49 9.09 -9.01 15.40
C SER A 49 8.57 -9.80 16.61
N ALA A 50 7.60 -10.69 16.43
CA ALA A 50 7.01 -11.48 17.52
C ALA A 50 6.65 -12.93 17.12
N PRO A 51 7.61 -13.73 16.60
CA PRO A 51 7.35 -15.11 16.21
C PRO A 51 6.90 -15.99 17.39
N GLU A 52 7.49 -15.80 18.58
CA GLU A 52 7.16 -16.56 19.78
C GLU A 52 5.78 -16.19 20.36
N ALA A 53 5.36 -14.94 20.22
CA ALA A 53 4.02 -14.52 20.65
C ALA A 53 2.91 -15.09 19.75
N LEU A 54 3.21 -15.34 18.46
CA LEU A 54 2.29 -16.01 17.55
C LEU A 54 2.20 -17.51 17.82
N ASP A 55 3.32 -18.13 18.18
CA ASP A 55 3.39 -19.54 18.58
C ASP A 55 2.52 -19.81 19.82
N THR A 56 2.63 -18.96 20.85
CA THR A 56 1.80 -19.07 22.06
C THR A 56 0.30 -18.86 21.83
N LEU A 57 -0.10 -18.05 20.84
CA LEU A 57 -1.52 -17.90 20.46
C LEU A 57 -2.04 -19.07 19.65
N GLN A 58 -1.21 -19.68 18.80
CA GLN A 58 -1.56 -20.90 18.07
C GLN A 58 -1.81 -22.07 19.03
N GLU A 59 -1.07 -22.14 20.13
CA GLU A 59 -1.24 -23.17 21.16
C GLU A 59 -2.59 -23.06 21.91
N LEU A 60 -3.21 -21.88 21.94
CA LEU A 60 -4.49 -21.65 22.64
C LEU A 60 -5.75 -21.89 21.78
N ALA A 61 -5.60 -22.12 20.47
CA ALA A 61 -6.70 -22.27 19.51
C ALA A 61 -7.20 -23.71 19.37
#